data_AF-A0A1M6JB84-F1
#
_entry.id   AF-A0A1M6JB84-F1
#
_cell.length_a   1.000
_cell.length_b   1.000
_cell.length_c   1.000
_cell.angle_alpha   90.00
_cell.angle_beta   90.00
_cell.angle_gamma   90.00
#
_symmetry.space_group_name_H-M   'P 1'
#
loop_
_entity.id
_entity.type
_entity.pdbx_description
1 polymer ?
#
loop_
_entity_poly.entity_id
_entity_poly.type
_entity_poly.pdbx_seq_one_letter_code
_entity_poly.pdbx_strand_id
1 'polypeptide(L)'
;MIIRENSAMDSKLSVLGKLDTEAFSDETTLLNEKISLETHWKKTLRTTKHFGFFYNPEIGTIYIAGPLAPIFLHEVDGKKLGAMSSGPYGILRGLDFKEEEALRLLRTLHKGGYLIVVRAFDEELKYIENSLQDLDKSA
;
A
#
# COMPACT_ATOMS: atom_id res chain seq x y z
N MET A 1 4.65 -3.89 17.33
CA MET A 1 4.83 -4.75 16.14
C MET A 1 6.33 -4.98 15.93
N ILE A 2 6.80 -6.19 16.21
CA ILE A 2 8.19 -6.60 15.97
C ILE A 2 8.14 -7.66 14.87
N ILE A 3 8.62 -7.33 13.67
CA ILE A 3 8.81 -8.31 12.59
C ILE A 3 10.20 -8.93 12.78
N ARG A 4 10.27 -10.24 13.03
CA ARG A 4 11.53 -11.00 13.04
C ARG A 4 11.79 -11.58 11.65
N GLU A 5 13.02 -11.39 11.18
CA GLU A 5 13.49 -11.94 9.91
C GLU A 5 13.70 -13.45 10.06
N ASN A 6 12.92 -14.23 9.31
CA ASN A 6 13.22 -15.64 9.05
C ASN A 6 13.71 -15.71 7.60
N SER A 7 15.00 -16.02 7.41
CA SER A 7 15.66 -16.06 6.10
C SER A 7 15.12 -17.12 5.14
N ALA A 8 14.12 -17.89 5.56
CA ALA A 8 13.38 -18.83 4.74
C ALA A 8 12.10 -18.25 4.11
N MET A 9 11.66 -17.03 4.48
CA MET A 9 10.43 -16.44 3.96
C MET A 9 10.67 -15.42 2.83
N ASP A 10 10.21 -15.70 1.60
CA ASP A 10 10.30 -14.78 0.43
C ASP A 10 9.00 -13.98 0.23
N SER A 11 8.31 -13.68 1.33
CA SER A 11 7.07 -12.93 1.29
C SER A 11 7.31 -11.49 0.81
N LYS A 12 6.52 -11.05 -0.19
CA LYS A 12 6.57 -9.70 -0.77
C LYS A 12 5.44 -8.86 -0.20
N LEU A 13 5.82 -7.86 0.60
CA LEU A 13 4.90 -6.92 1.24
C LEU A 13 4.78 -5.63 0.43
N SER A 14 3.56 -5.20 0.15
CA SER A 14 3.26 -3.87 -0.40
C SER A 14 2.23 -3.15 0.47
N VAL A 15 2.36 -1.83 0.58
CA VAL A 15 1.48 -1.01 1.40
C VAL A 15 0.97 0.16 0.57
N LEU A 16 -0.33 0.42 0.64
CA LEU A 16 -0.95 1.64 0.14
C LEU A 16 -1.61 2.37 1.31
N GLY A 17 -1.45 3.69 1.32
CA GLY A 17 -2.13 4.56 2.29
C GLY A 17 -2.52 5.88 1.65
N LYS A 18 -3.60 6.47 2.16
CA LYS A 18 -4.01 7.82 1.79
C LYS A 18 -3.16 8.84 2.55
N LEU A 19 -2.65 9.83 1.84
CA LEU A 19 -2.04 11.02 2.42
C LEU A 19 -3.11 12.10 2.51
N ASP A 20 -3.42 12.52 3.74
CA ASP A 20 -4.38 13.59 3.98
C ASP A 20 -3.77 14.96 3.64
N THR A 21 -3.80 15.33 2.36
CA THR A 21 -3.18 16.56 1.88
C THR A 21 -3.85 17.82 2.42
N GLU A 22 -5.10 17.74 2.87
CA GLU A 22 -5.86 18.88 3.40
C GLU A 22 -5.42 19.25 4.82
N ALA A 23 -4.78 18.31 5.54
CA ALA A 23 -4.20 18.55 6.85
C ALA A 23 -2.96 19.46 6.82
N PHE A 24 -2.42 19.79 5.64
CA PHE A 24 -1.19 20.56 5.49
C PHE A 24 -1.48 21.99 5.01
N SER A 25 -1.07 22.98 5.81
CA SER A 25 -1.26 24.42 5.53
C SER A 25 -0.34 24.98 4.46
N ASP A 26 0.78 24.32 4.17
CA ASP A 26 1.80 24.78 3.25
C ASP A 26 2.53 23.63 2.56
N GLU A 27 3.13 23.92 1.41
CA GLU A 27 3.83 22.94 0.57
C GLU A 27 5.09 22.36 1.22
N THR A 28 5.75 23.12 2.10
CA THR A 28 6.98 22.65 2.77
C THR A 28 6.65 21.57 3.78
N THR A 29 5.60 21.76 4.58
CA THR A 29 5.13 20.77 5.54
C THR A 29 4.64 19.50 4.82
N LEU A 30 3.90 19.65 3.72
CA LEU A 30 3.48 18.51 2.90
C LEU A 30 4.68 17.75 2.31
N LEU A 31 5.71 18.46 1.82
CA LEU A 31 6.92 17.85 1.29
C LEU A 31 7.69 17.07 2.38
N ASN A 32 7.82 17.65 3.57
CA ASN A 32 8.46 16.99 4.70
C ASN A 32 7.72 15.72 5.11
N GLU A 33 6.38 15.73 5.10
CA GLU A 33 5.59 14.52 5.35
C GLU A 33 5.83 13.46 4.28
N LYS A 34 5.85 13.84 3.00
CA LYS A 34 6.14 12.91 1.91
C LYS A 34 7.51 12.24 2.07
N ILE A 35 8.53 13.02 2.45
CA ILE A 35 9.89 12.52 2.74
C ILE A 35 9.88 11.60 3.97
N SER A 36 9.14 11.96 5.01
CA SER A 36 8.97 11.15 6.23
C SER A 36 8.36 9.79 5.91
N LEU A 37 7.26 9.76 5.14
CA LEU A 37 6.59 8.54 4.69
C LEU A 37 7.50 7.67 3.83
N GLU A 38 8.19 8.27 2.86
CA GLU A 38 9.15 7.55 2.02
C GLU A 38 10.25 6.91 2.86
N THR A 39 10.84 7.68 3.76
CA THR A 39 11.92 7.21 4.65
C THR A 39 11.43 6.10 5.57
N HIS A 40 10.25 6.28 6.16
CA HIS A 40 9.62 5.29 7.03
C HIS A 40 9.43 3.97 6.29
N TRP A 41 8.76 3.98 5.13
CA TRP A 41 8.45 2.75 4.41
C TRP A 41 9.66 2.10 3.78
N LYS A 42 10.65 2.87 3.29
CA LYS A 42 11.92 2.31 2.83
C LYS A 42 12.65 1.57 3.95
N LYS A 43 12.64 2.13 5.17
CA LYS A 43 13.21 1.49 6.36
C LYS A 43 12.42 0.25 6.78
N THR A 44 11.10 0.37 6.91
CA THR A 44 10.21 -0.70 7.39
C THR A 44 10.21 -1.91 6.44
N LEU A 45 10.12 -1.67 5.13
CA LEU A 45 10.13 -2.72 4.12
C LEU A 45 11.54 -3.16 3.73
N ARG A 46 12.59 -2.55 4.32
CA ARG A 46 14.00 -2.80 4.00
C ARG A 46 14.29 -2.78 2.49
N THR A 47 13.58 -1.92 1.76
CA THR A 47 13.71 -1.75 0.31
C THR A 47 13.99 -0.29 0.00
N THR A 48 14.93 -0.03 -0.91
CA THR A 48 15.22 1.33 -1.40
C THR A 48 14.50 1.64 -2.70
N LYS A 49 13.92 0.62 -3.33
CA LYS A 49 13.26 0.68 -4.62
C LYS A 49 11.77 0.39 -4.39
N HIS A 50 10.90 1.07 -5.15
CA HIS A 50 9.44 0.92 -5.11
C HIS A 50 8.73 1.73 -4.02
N PHE A 51 8.85 3.06 -4.09
CA PHE A 51 7.99 3.99 -3.36
C PHE A 51 7.52 5.10 -4.30
N GLY A 52 6.31 5.63 -4.10
CA GLY A 52 5.88 6.83 -4.78
C GLY A 52 4.46 7.27 -4.44
N PHE A 53 4.08 8.40 -5.03
CA PHE A 53 2.75 9.02 -4.86
C PHE A 53 2.02 9.12 -6.20
N PHE A 54 0.68 9.08 -6.10
CA PHE A 54 -0.22 9.45 -7.19
C PHE A 54 -1.51 10.04 -6.60
N TYR A 55 -2.17 10.93 -7.36
CA TYR A 55 -3.48 11.46 -7.03
C TYR A 55 -4.54 10.67 -7.79
N ASN A 56 -5.50 10.09 -7.07
CA ASN A 56 -6.68 9.46 -7.65
C ASN A 56 -7.92 10.32 -7.34
N PRO A 57 -8.76 10.67 -8.32
CA PRO A 57 -9.90 11.55 -8.10
C PRO A 57 -10.97 10.98 -7.16
N GLU A 58 -11.09 9.65 -7.04
CA GLU A 58 -12.10 9.00 -6.19
C GLU A 58 -11.62 8.84 -4.73
N ILE A 59 -10.32 8.97 -4.47
CA ILE A 59 -9.71 8.60 -3.18
C ILE A 59 -8.93 9.76 -2.56
N GLY A 60 -8.20 10.51 -3.38
CA GLY A 60 -7.24 11.56 -2.99
C GLY A 60 -5.80 11.16 -3.31
N THR A 61 -4.85 11.81 -2.63
CA THR A 61 -3.42 11.48 -2.76
C THR A 61 -3.13 10.18 -2.04
N ILE A 62 -2.52 9.24 -2.75
CA ILE A 62 -2.13 7.93 -2.23
C ILE A 62 -0.62 7.78 -2.35
N TYR A 63 0.00 7.20 -1.33
CA TYR A 63 1.34 6.65 -1.44
C TYR A 63 1.28 5.13 -1.57
N ILE A 64 2.28 4.58 -2.25
CA ILE A 64 2.48 3.15 -2.36
C ILE A 64 3.94 2.81 -2.11
N ALA A 65 4.16 1.73 -1.36
CA ALA A 65 5.46 1.20 -1.03
C ALA A 65 5.50 -0.31 -1.31
N GLY A 66 6.65 -0.82 -1.75
CA GLY A 66 6.89 -2.24 -1.97
C GLY A 66 6.63 -2.71 -3.40
N PRO A 67 6.74 -4.03 -3.68
CA PRO A 67 6.84 -4.58 -5.03
C PRO A 67 5.63 -4.33 -5.97
N LEU A 68 4.48 -3.86 -5.47
CA LEU A 68 3.36 -3.43 -6.30
C LEU A 68 3.47 -1.98 -6.77
N ALA A 69 4.34 -1.15 -6.19
CA ALA A 69 4.48 0.26 -6.57
C ALA A 69 4.69 0.48 -8.09
N PRO A 70 5.53 -0.31 -8.79
CA PRO A 70 5.71 -0.15 -10.23
C PRO A 70 4.42 -0.30 -11.04
N ILE A 71 3.46 -1.13 -10.59
CA ILE A 71 2.18 -1.33 -11.29
C ILE A 71 1.32 -0.07 -11.17
N PHE A 72 1.19 0.48 -9.95
CA PHE A 72 0.39 1.69 -9.72
C PHE A 72 1.02 2.94 -10.34
N LEU A 73 2.35 3.00 -10.37
CA LEU A 73 3.12 4.11 -10.91
C LEU A 73 3.41 3.97 -12.40
N HIS A 74 3.03 2.84 -13.03
CA HIS A 74 3.19 2.65 -14.47
C HIS A 74 2.38 3.69 -15.23
N GLU A 75 2.98 4.33 -16.22
CA GLU A 75 2.33 5.37 -17.00
C GLU A 75 1.80 4.81 -18.32
N VAL A 76 0.53 5.14 -18.60
CA VAL A 76 -0.12 4.92 -19.88
C VAL A 76 -0.59 6.28 -20.36
N ASP A 77 -0.15 6.68 -21.56
CA ASP A 77 -0.44 8.00 -22.15
C ASP A 77 -0.13 9.19 -21.21
N GLY A 78 1.01 9.10 -20.49
CA GLY A 78 1.47 10.13 -19.56
C GLY A 78 0.69 10.19 -18.24
N LYS A 79 -0.19 9.24 -17.97
CA LYS A 79 -0.94 9.13 -16.71
C LYS A 79 -0.62 7.83 -16.00
N LYS A 80 -0.26 7.93 -14.72
CA LYS A 80 -0.06 6.75 -13.85
C LYS A 80 -1.35 5.94 -13.75
N LEU A 81 -1.27 4.61 -13.83
CA LEU A 81 -2.43 3.73 -13.70
C LEU A 81 -3.21 4.01 -12.41
N GLY A 82 -2.53 4.13 -11.27
CA GLY A 82 -3.19 4.46 -9.99
C GLY A 82 -3.90 5.82 -9.98
N ALA A 83 -3.50 6.76 -10.83
CA ALA A 83 -4.10 8.09 -10.93
C ALA A 83 -5.37 8.14 -11.80
N MET A 84 -5.67 7.06 -12.54
CA MET A 84 -6.91 6.95 -13.31
C MET A 84 -8.09 6.65 -12.37
N SER A 85 -9.29 7.18 -12.61
CA SER A 85 -10.46 6.99 -11.73
C SER A 85 -10.73 5.51 -11.43
N SER A 86 -10.72 4.65 -12.46
CA SER A 86 -10.90 3.19 -12.31
C SER A 86 -9.59 2.42 -12.09
N GLY A 87 -8.46 3.10 -12.00
CA GLY A 87 -7.12 2.52 -11.98
C GLY A 87 -6.88 1.57 -10.81
N PRO A 88 -6.97 2.03 -9.55
CA PRO A 88 -6.81 1.17 -8.38
C PRO A 88 -7.77 -0.02 -8.39
N TYR A 89 -9.02 0.18 -8.82
CA TYR A 89 -9.99 -0.91 -8.98
C TYR A 89 -9.52 -1.94 -10.01
N GLY A 90 -9.13 -1.50 -11.21
CA GLY A 90 -8.63 -2.39 -12.27
C GLY A 90 -7.38 -3.17 -11.84
N ILE A 91 -6.46 -2.53 -11.13
CA ILE A 91 -5.26 -3.20 -10.59
C ILE A 91 -5.66 -4.28 -9.58
N LEU A 92 -6.57 -4.00 -8.65
CA LEU A 92 -7.04 -5.00 -7.69
C LEU A 92 -7.75 -6.17 -8.38
N ARG A 93 -8.59 -5.90 -9.39
CA ARG A 93 -9.23 -6.96 -10.17
C ARG A 93 -8.21 -7.82 -10.93
N GLY A 94 -7.13 -7.22 -11.43
CA GLY A 94 -6.01 -7.93 -12.04
C GLY A 94 -5.12 -8.71 -11.06
N LEU A 95 -5.28 -8.50 -9.76
CA LEU A 95 -4.68 -9.29 -8.68
C LEU A 95 -5.65 -10.36 -8.13
N ASP A 96 -6.69 -10.70 -8.88
CA ASP A 96 -7.72 -11.70 -8.56
C ASP A 96 -8.65 -11.38 -7.37
N PHE A 97 -8.62 -10.16 -6.83
CA PHE A 97 -9.62 -9.73 -5.83
C PHE A 97 -11.00 -9.64 -6.47
N LYS A 98 -12.03 -10.27 -5.90
CA LYS A 98 -13.42 -10.17 -6.38
C LYS A 98 -13.92 -8.73 -6.36
N GLU A 99 -14.93 -8.41 -7.16
CA GLU A 99 -15.47 -7.04 -7.29
C GLU A 99 -15.85 -6.41 -5.93
N GLU A 100 -16.68 -7.10 -5.15
CA GLU A 100 -17.13 -6.62 -3.83
C GLU A 100 -15.96 -6.37 -2.87
N GLU A 101 -14.93 -7.21 -2.96
CA GLU A 101 -13.73 -7.11 -2.16
C GLU A 101 -12.87 -5.93 -2.59
N ALA A 102 -12.59 -5.78 -3.89
CA ALA A 102 -11.87 -4.63 -4.41
C ALA A 102 -12.54 -3.33 -3.99
N LEU A 103 -13.87 -3.22 -4.13
CA LEU A 103 -14.62 -2.05 -3.70
C LEU A 103 -14.55 -1.82 -2.19
N ARG A 104 -14.59 -2.88 -1.38
CA ARG A 104 -14.44 -2.78 0.09
C ARG A 104 -13.06 -2.24 0.46
N LEU A 105 -11.99 -2.74 -0.15
CA LEU A 105 -10.62 -2.29 0.10
C LEU A 105 -10.42 -0.81 -0.29
N LEU A 106 -10.95 -0.39 -1.44
CA LEU A 106 -10.88 1.01 -1.87
C LEU A 106 -11.66 1.94 -0.94
N ARG A 107 -12.82 1.51 -0.42
CA ARG A 107 -13.56 2.27 0.60
C ARG A 107 -12.76 2.42 1.89
N THR A 108 -12.06 1.37 2.33
CA THR A 108 -11.16 1.43 3.49
C THR A 108 -10.04 2.45 3.25
N LEU A 109 -9.40 2.40 2.09
CA LEU A 109 -8.33 3.34 1.72
C LEU A 109 -8.84 4.78 1.66
N HIS A 110 -10.02 5.02 1.07
CA HIS A 110 -10.66 6.33 1.00
C HIS A 110 -10.91 6.95 2.38
N LYS A 111 -11.28 6.12 3.36
CA LYS A 111 -11.50 6.52 4.76
C LYS A 111 -10.21 6.72 5.58
N GLY A 112 -9.04 6.66 4.95
CA GLY A 112 -7.75 6.82 5.62
C GLY A 112 -7.16 5.52 6.19
N GLY A 113 -7.79 4.38 5.92
CA GLY A 113 -7.22 3.07 6.24
C GLY A 113 -6.06 2.71 5.32
N TYR A 114 -5.35 1.64 5.69
CA TYR A 114 -4.23 1.10 4.94
C TYR A 114 -4.66 -0.15 4.18
N LEU A 115 -4.10 -0.33 2.99
CA LEU A 115 -4.14 -1.62 2.31
C LEU A 115 -2.76 -2.26 2.39
N ILE A 116 -2.68 -3.42 3.03
CA ILE A 116 -1.47 -4.22 3.10
C ILE A 116 -1.68 -5.45 2.22
N VAL A 117 -0.82 -5.63 1.22
CA VAL A 117 -0.84 -6.78 0.32
C VAL A 117 0.40 -7.63 0.59
N VAL A 118 0.17 -8.86 1.03
CA VAL A 118 1.18 -9.88 1.25
C VAL A 118 1.09 -10.88 0.10
N ARG A 119 2.20 -11.14 -0.58
CA ARG A 119 2.32 -12.25 -1.54
C ARG A 119 3.37 -13.20 -1.03
N ALA A 120 2.97 -14.43 -0.74
CA ALA A 120 3.82 -15.45 -0.12
C ALA A 120 3.31 -16.84 -0.56
N PHE A 121 4.09 -17.89 -0.32
CA PHE A 121 3.64 -19.26 -0.52
C PHE A 121 2.60 -19.67 0.54
N ASP A 122 1.79 -20.69 0.28
CA ASP A 122 0.67 -21.08 1.16
C ASP A 122 1.11 -21.38 2.61
N GLU A 123 2.27 -22.01 2.79
CA GLU A 123 2.82 -22.30 4.11
C GLU A 123 3.20 -21.02 4.88
N GLU A 124 3.75 -20.05 4.16
CA GLU A 124 4.12 -18.74 4.68
C GLU A 124 2.89 -17.92 5.03
N LEU A 125 1.86 -17.94 4.18
CA LEU A 125 0.58 -17.27 4.42
C LEU A 125 -0.08 -17.80 5.69
N LYS A 126 -0.15 -19.12 5.88
CA LYS A 126 -0.70 -19.72 7.10
C LYS A 126 0.05 -19.25 8.35
N TYR A 127 1.38 -19.16 8.28
CA TYR A 127 2.18 -18.65 9.40
C TYR A 127 1.85 -17.18 9.72
N ILE A 128 1.75 -16.34 8.68
CA ILE A 128 1.42 -14.92 8.81
C ILE A 128 0.00 -14.75 9.38
N GLU A 129 -0.98 -15.48 8.85
CA GLU A 129 -2.37 -15.45 9.30
C GLU A 129 -2.50 -15.83 10.79
N ASN A 130 -1.85 -16.92 11.20
CA ASN A 130 -1.84 -17.34 12.61
C ASN A 130 -1.21 -16.26 13.51
N SER A 131 -0.10 -15.67 13.07
CA SER A 131 0.58 -14.60 13.81
C SER A 131 -0.29 -13.35 13.95
N LEU A 132 -1.08 -13.01 12.93
CA LEU A 132 -2.02 -11.89 12.97
C LEU A 132 -3.20 -12.17 13.90
N GLN A 133 -3.75 -13.38 13.90
CA GLN A 133 -4.83 -13.75 14.81
C GLN A 133 -4.41 -13.72 16.28
N ASP A 134 -3.17 -14.06 16.58
CA ASP A 134 -2.65 -14.01 17.95
C ASP A 134 -2.47 -12.56 18.43
N LEU A 135 -2.13 -11.64 17.52
CA LEU A 135 -2.06 -10.20 17.80
C LEU A 135 -3.43 -9.60 18.10
N ASP A 136 -4.47 -9.97 17.34
CA ASP A 136 -5.84 -9.49 17.58
C ASP A 136 -6.42 -9.98 18.92
N LYS A 137 -5.96 -11.13 19.42
CA LYS A 137 -6.36 -11.66 20.74
C LYS A 137 -5.63 -11.00 21.91
N SER A 138 -4.56 -10.28 21.64
CA SER A 138 -3.72 -9.64 22.66
C SER A 138 -3.81 -8.10 22.68
N ALA A 139 -4.70 -7.53 21.86
CA ALA A 139 -5.13 -6.13 21.87
C ALA A 139 -6.48 -5.96 22.60
#